data_AF-A0A942MUK7-F1
#
_entry.id   AF-A0A942MUK7-F1
#
_cell.length_a   1.000
_cell.length_b   1.000
_cell.length_c   1.000
_cell.angle_alpha   90.00
_cell.angle_beta   90.00
_cell.angle_gamma   90.00
#
_symmetry.space_group_name_H-M   'P 1'
#
loop_
_entity.id
_entity.type
_entity.pdbx_description
1 polymer ?
#
loop_
_entity_poly.entity_id
_entity_poly.type
_entity_poly.pdbx_seq_one_letter_code
_entity_poly.pdbx_strand_id
1 'polypeptide(L)'
;MPKFLSQEAALEFLNRIHAGKKRYARDQFLLIEKTIGEYSIEVVETALKYCLTNELNSAVDFKDAAIHFSNGKTTDSAPPVNINPGNIPEIEVAKRDLQDMIKQLKGGTGKWLN
;
A
#
# COMPACT_ATOMS: atom_id res chain seq x y z
N MET A 1 -3.91 12.55 -27.24
CA MET A 1 -2.70 11.70 -27.20
C MET A 1 -3.04 10.41 -26.48
N PRO A 2 -2.49 9.26 -26.89
CA PRO A 2 -2.73 7.99 -26.19
C PRO A 2 -2.16 8.08 -24.76
N LYS A 3 -2.97 7.69 -23.76
CA LYS A 3 -2.57 7.69 -22.33
C LYS A 3 -1.72 6.47 -21.95
N PHE A 4 -1.78 5.41 -22.76
CA PHE A 4 -1.05 4.15 -22.62
C PHE A 4 -0.61 3.65 -24.00
N LEU A 5 0.45 2.82 -24.07
CA LEU A 5 0.88 2.21 -25.33
C LEU A 5 0.04 0.97 -25.66
N SER A 6 -0.27 0.14 -24.64
CA SER A 6 -1.20 -0.99 -24.79
C SER A 6 -2.54 -0.68 -24.13
N GLN A 7 -3.59 -0.61 -24.96
CA GLN A 7 -4.95 -0.38 -24.50
C GLN A 7 -5.49 -1.61 -23.75
N GLU A 8 -5.10 -2.82 -24.17
CA GLU A 8 -5.53 -4.08 -23.60
C GLU A 8 -4.99 -4.25 -22.16
N ALA A 9 -3.70 -4.01 -21.96
CA ALA A 9 -3.07 -4.07 -20.64
C ALA A 9 -3.68 -3.04 -19.67
N ALA A 10 -3.94 -1.82 -20.16
CA ALA A 10 -4.57 -0.78 -19.37
C ALA A 10 -6.00 -1.16 -18.95
N LEU A 11 -6.81 -1.69 -19.89
CA LEU A 11 -8.17 -2.15 -19.60
C LEU A 11 -8.18 -3.30 -18.58
N GLU A 12 -7.28 -4.26 -18.72
CA GLU A 12 -7.16 -5.37 -17.78
C GLU A 12 -6.82 -4.86 -16.37
N PHE A 13 -5.84 -3.97 -16.24
CA PHE A 13 -5.47 -3.37 -14.97
C PHE A 13 -6.63 -2.62 -14.30
N LEU A 14 -7.33 -1.77 -15.06
CA LEU A 14 -8.47 -1.01 -14.56
C LEU A 14 -9.63 -1.93 -14.12
N ASN A 15 -9.88 -3.02 -14.86
CA ASN A 15 -10.89 -4.01 -14.50
C ASN A 15 -10.54 -4.74 -13.19
N ARG A 16 -9.26 -5.10 -12.99
CA ARG A 16 -8.80 -5.72 -11.73
C ARG A 16 -9.00 -4.79 -10.53
N ILE A 17 -8.66 -3.51 -10.68
CA ILE A 17 -8.90 -2.49 -9.64
C ILE A 17 -10.40 -2.35 -9.35
N HIS A 18 -11.23 -2.23 -10.39
CA HIS A 18 -12.67 -2.10 -10.24
C HIS A 18 -13.29 -3.31 -9.53
N ALA A 19 -12.87 -4.52 -9.88
CA ALA A 19 -13.36 -5.75 -9.27
C ALA A 19 -13.00 -5.84 -7.79
N GLY A 20 -11.76 -5.52 -7.41
CA GLY A 20 -11.27 -5.61 -6.04
C GLY A 20 -11.72 -4.47 -5.12
N LYS A 21 -11.87 -3.25 -5.65
CA LYS A 21 -12.14 -2.03 -4.87
C LYS A 21 -13.33 -1.23 -5.40
N LYS A 22 -14.46 -1.91 -5.70
CA LYS A 22 -15.68 -1.28 -6.26
C LYS A 22 -16.08 0.04 -5.59
N ARG A 23 -16.12 0.07 -4.26
CA ARG A 23 -16.51 1.28 -3.48
C ARG A 23 -15.60 2.49 -3.75
N TYR A 24 -14.33 2.25 -4.06
CA TYR A 24 -13.31 3.28 -4.23
C TYR A 24 -12.81 3.41 -5.67
N ALA A 25 -13.49 2.78 -6.64
CA ALA A 25 -13.01 2.74 -8.03
C ALA A 25 -12.81 4.14 -8.63
N ARG A 26 -13.72 5.08 -8.31
CA ARG A 26 -13.61 6.49 -8.75
C ARG A 26 -12.30 7.12 -8.27
N ASP A 27 -12.00 7.03 -6.98
CA ASP A 27 -10.82 7.65 -6.39
C ASP A 27 -9.53 7.00 -6.91
N GLN A 28 -9.56 5.67 -7.09
CA GLN A 28 -8.46 4.91 -7.67
C GLN A 28 -8.19 5.36 -9.12
N PHE A 29 -9.23 5.51 -9.94
CA PHE A 29 -9.08 5.98 -11.33
C PHE A 29 -8.63 7.43 -11.43
N LEU A 30 -9.12 8.30 -10.54
CA LEU A 30 -8.67 9.68 -10.49
C LEU A 30 -7.19 9.77 -10.14
N LEU A 31 -6.72 8.93 -9.21
CA LEU A 31 -5.30 8.85 -8.88
C LEU A 31 -4.46 8.35 -10.05
N ILE A 32 -4.92 7.30 -10.76
CA ILE A 32 -4.24 6.79 -11.96
C ILE A 32 -4.15 7.87 -13.05
N GLU A 33 -5.25 8.58 -13.31
CA GLU A 33 -5.27 9.66 -14.30
C GLU A 33 -4.28 10.77 -13.95
N LYS A 34 -4.21 11.16 -12.66
CA LYS A 34 -3.23 12.14 -12.18
C LYS A 34 -1.80 11.65 -12.40
N THR A 35 -1.50 10.41 -12.01
CA THR A 35 -0.17 9.80 -12.18
C THR A 35 0.25 9.80 -13.66
N ILE A 36 -0.64 9.44 -14.60
CA ILE A 36 -0.32 9.45 -16.03
C ILE A 36 -0.01 10.87 -16.54
N GLY A 37 -0.64 11.89 -15.96
CA GLY A 37 -0.35 13.29 -16.31
C GLY A 37 0.98 13.81 -15.76
N GLU A 38 1.50 13.18 -14.70
CA GLU A 38 2.74 13.61 -14.02
C GLU A 38 4.01 12.95 -14.61
N TYR A 39 3.90 11.76 -15.19
CA TYR A 39 5.04 10.97 -15.67
C TYR A 39 5.09 10.79 -17.18
N SER A 40 6.27 10.46 -17.71
CA SER A 40 6.42 10.13 -19.13
C SER A 40 5.72 8.81 -19.47
N ILE A 41 5.33 8.67 -20.73
CA ILE A 41 4.59 7.50 -21.19
C ILE A 41 5.39 6.19 -21.03
N GLU A 42 6.73 6.27 -21.12
CA GLU A 42 7.64 5.12 -20.92
C GLU A 42 7.65 4.64 -19.46
N VAL A 43 7.62 5.57 -18.50
CA VAL A 43 7.55 5.27 -17.06
C VAL A 43 6.20 4.65 -16.72
N VAL A 44 5.12 5.24 -17.23
CA VAL A 44 3.74 4.75 -17.06
C VAL A 44 3.58 3.32 -17.58
N GLU A 45 4.13 3.04 -18.77
CA GLU A 45 4.06 1.70 -19.38
C GLU A 45 4.87 0.67 -18.59
N THR A 46 6.04 1.06 -18.08
CA THR A 46 6.87 0.20 -17.25
C THR A 46 6.20 -0.12 -15.91
N ALA A 47 5.61 0.91 -15.27
CA ALA A 47 4.83 0.75 -14.05
C ALA A 47 3.61 -0.16 -14.26
N LEU A 48 2.88 0.01 -15.37
CA LEU A 48 1.72 -0.82 -15.71
C LEU A 48 2.10 -2.30 -15.83
N LYS A 49 3.17 -2.60 -16.57
CA LYS A 49 3.68 -3.97 -16.72
C LYS A 49 4.09 -4.55 -15.37
N TYR A 50 4.80 -3.77 -14.56
CA TYR A 50 5.21 -4.20 -13.22
C TYR A 50 4.01 -4.54 -12.33
N CYS A 51 2.96 -3.70 -12.33
CA CYS A 51 1.75 -3.95 -11.56
C CYS A 51 0.99 -5.20 -12.02
N LEU A 52 0.90 -5.42 -13.34
CA LEU A 52 0.25 -6.62 -13.89
C LEU A 52 1.01 -7.91 -13.54
N THR A 53 2.35 -7.89 -13.63
CA THR A 53 3.19 -9.05 -13.31
C THR A 53 3.15 -9.41 -11.82
N ASN A 54 3.06 -8.42 -10.93
CA ASN A 54 3.07 -8.63 -9.48
C ASN A 54 1.67 -8.58 -8.84
N GLU A 55 0.61 -8.56 -9.65
CA GLU A 55 -0.79 -8.50 -9.20
C GLU A 55 -1.11 -7.32 -8.26
N LEU A 56 -0.44 -6.19 -8.45
CA LEU A 56 -0.59 -4.98 -7.64
C LEU A 56 -1.80 -4.16 -8.09
N ASN A 57 -2.99 -4.61 -7.70
CA ASN A 57 -4.28 -4.07 -8.18
C ASN A 57 -4.74 -2.82 -7.38
N SER A 58 -3.89 -1.80 -7.31
CA SER A 58 -4.15 -0.54 -6.59
C SER A 58 -3.52 0.65 -7.32
N ALA A 59 -4.22 1.78 -7.33
CA ALA A 59 -3.70 3.04 -7.86
C ALA A 59 -2.53 3.60 -7.04
N VAL A 60 -2.47 3.29 -5.74
CA VAL A 60 -1.34 3.67 -4.88
C VAL A 60 -0.09 2.92 -5.31
N ASP A 61 -0.16 1.59 -5.41
CA ASP A 61 0.96 0.75 -5.85
C ASP A 61 1.42 1.13 -7.26
N PHE A 62 0.49 1.48 -8.15
CA PHE A 62 0.83 1.99 -9.49
C PHE A 62 1.59 3.31 -9.45
N LYS A 63 1.17 4.25 -8.59
CA LYS A 63 1.88 5.51 -8.39
C LYS A 63 3.28 5.27 -7.82
N ASP A 64 3.40 4.38 -6.84
CA ASP A 64 4.69 4.05 -6.23
C ASP A 64 5.64 3.39 -7.24
N ALA A 65 5.11 2.51 -8.09
CA ALA A 65 5.85 1.95 -9.21
C ALA A 65 6.30 3.04 -10.21
N ALA A 66 5.41 3.99 -10.55
CA ALA A 66 5.77 5.11 -11.43
C ALA A 66 6.87 5.99 -10.82
N ILE A 67 6.81 6.30 -9.52
CA ILE A 67 7.86 7.02 -8.78
C ILE A 67 9.18 6.25 -8.85
N HIS A 68 9.13 4.94 -8.58
CA HIS A 68 10.30 4.08 -8.60
C HIS A 68 10.99 4.10 -9.97
N PHE A 69 10.22 3.98 -11.06
CA PHE A 69 10.78 4.00 -12.41
C PHE A 69 11.14 5.40 -12.92
N SER A 70 10.53 6.46 -12.40
CA SER A 70 10.88 7.84 -12.76
C SER A 70 12.22 8.28 -12.17
N ASN A 71 12.56 7.79 -10.98
CA ASN A 71 13.79 8.17 -10.29
C ASN A 71 15.06 7.48 -10.85
N GLY A 72 14.91 6.77 -11.98
CA GLY A 72 15.97 5.98 -12.60
C GLY A 72 16.14 4.64 -11.90
N LYS A 73 16.65 3.64 -12.64
CA LYS A 73 17.05 2.34 -12.09
C LYS A 73 18.17 2.52 -11.07
N THR A 74 17.87 2.94 -9.84
CA THR A 74 18.70 2.48 -8.73
C THR A 74 18.34 1.01 -8.60
N THR A 75 19.26 0.17 -9.03
CA THR A 75 19.31 -1.23 -8.63
C THR A 75 19.52 -1.26 -7.12
N ASP A 76 18.49 -0.91 -6.36
CA ASP A 76 18.40 -1.21 -4.95
C ASP A 76 17.65 -2.55 -4.89
N SER A 77 18.25 -3.64 -5.36
CA SER A 77 18.81 -4.56 -4.37
C SER A 77 19.20 -3.78 -3.12
N ALA A 78 18.21 -3.55 -2.24
CA ALA A 78 18.51 -3.21 -0.87
C ALA A 78 19.63 -4.19 -0.46
N PRO A 79 20.78 -3.71 0.05
CA PRO A 79 21.76 -4.63 0.59
C PRO A 79 20.98 -5.54 1.56
N PRO A 80 21.19 -6.88 1.53
CA PRO A 80 20.50 -7.75 2.46
C PRO A 80 20.68 -7.13 3.83
N VAL A 81 19.56 -6.76 4.47
CA VAL A 81 19.58 -6.22 5.82
C VAL A 81 20.29 -7.29 6.62
N ASN A 82 21.54 -7.02 7.00
CA ASN A 82 22.30 -7.90 7.86
C ASN A 82 21.69 -7.73 9.25
N ILE A 83 20.60 -8.47 9.48
CA ILE A 83 20.06 -8.70 10.79
C ILE A 83 21.14 -9.51 11.50
N ASN A 84 22.08 -8.83 12.15
CA ASN A 84 22.94 -9.47 13.13
C ASN A 84 21.99 -9.96 14.23
N PRO A 85 21.77 -11.29 14.39
CA PRO A 85 20.85 -11.80 15.40
C PRO A 85 21.31 -11.50 16.83
N GLY A 86 22.49 -10.92 17.03
CA GLY A 86 23.08 -10.61 18.33
C GLY A 86 22.64 -9.31 18.99
N ASN A 87 21.85 -8.44 18.32
CA ASN A 87 21.49 -7.13 18.86
C ASN A 87 19.98 -6.86 18.96
N ILE A 88 19.15 -7.91 18.94
CA ILE A 88 17.74 -7.75 19.32
C ILE A 88 17.72 -7.48 20.84
N PRO A 89 17.34 -6.28 21.31
CA PRO A 89 17.16 -6.07 22.73
C PRO A 89 16.09 -7.05 23.21
N GLU A 90 16.44 -7.90 24.17
CA GLU A 90 15.47 -8.74 24.87
C GLU A 90 14.54 -7.82 25.66
N ILE A 91 13.46 -7.39 25.02
CA ILE A 91 12.43 -6.57 25.65
C ILE A 91 11.53 -7.54 26.38
N GLU A 92 11.67 -7.59 27.70
CA GLU A 92 10.72 -8.28 28.55
C GLU A 92 9.39 -7.53 28.48
N VAL A 93 8.47 -8.04 27.65
CA VAL A 93 7.11 -7.50 27.59
C VAL A 93 6.43 -7.78 28.91
N ALA A 94 6.09 -6.71 29.64
CA ALA A 94 5.32 -6.83 30.87
C ALA A 94 3.96 -7.49 30.55
N LYS A 95 3.81 -8.76 30.91
CA LYS A 95 2.52 -9.44 30.92
C LYS A 95 1.73 -8.85 32.08
N ARG A 96 0.79 -7.94 31.80
CA ARG A 96 -0.18 -7.52 32.82
C ARG A 96 -1.04 -8.72 33.20
N ASP A 97 -1.19 -8.97 34.50
CA ASP A 97 -2.10 -10.00 35.00
C ASP A 97 -3.52 -9.67 34.54
N LEU A 98 -4.25 -10.68 34.06
CA LEU A 98 -5.64 -10.53 33.65
C LEU A 98 -6.51 -10.02 34.82
N GLN A 99 -6.14 -10.34 36.06
CA GLN A 99 -6.82 -9.82 37.26
C GLN A 99 -6.72 -8.30 37.39
N ASP A 100 -5.58 -7.71 37.05
CA ASP A 100 -5.39 -6.25 37.08
C ASP A 100 -6.23 -5.55 36.02
N MET A 101 -6.36 -6.14 34.82
CA MET A 101 -7.29 -5.64 33.80
C MET A 101 -8.74 -5.71 34.25
N ILE A 102 -9.17 -6.80 34.88
CA ILE A 102 -10.54 -6.96 35.40
C ILE A 102 -10.83 -5.93 36.50
N LYS A 103 -9.84 -5.66 37.37
CA LYS A 103 -9.95 -4.63 38.42
C LYS A 103 -10.10 -3.22 37.85
N GLN A 104 -9.38 -2.91 36.77
CA GLN A 104 -9.48 -1.64 36.06
C GLN A 104 -10.77 -1.49 35.25
N LEU A 105 -11.35 -2.59 34.76
CA LEU A 105 -12.61 -2.63 34.01
C LEU A 105 -13.86 -2.59 34.89
N LYS A 106 -13.74 -2.52 36.22
CA LYS A 106 -14.87 -2.17 37.10
C LYS A 106 -15.33 -0.75 36.76
N GLY A 107 -16.24 -0.66 35.80
CA GLY A 107 -16.94 0.55 35.41
C GLY A 107 -17.47 1.29 36.64
N GLY A 108 -17.41 2.62 36.58
CA GLY A 108 -17.74 3.48 37.71
C GLY A 108 -19.11 3.12 38.29
N THR A 109 -19.16 2.95 39.61
CA THR A 109 -20.37 2.84 40.44
C THR A 109 -21.12 4.18 40.51
N GLY A 110 -21.10 4.96 39.42
CA GLY A 110 -21.89 6.16 39.27
C GLY A 110 -23.35 5.74 39.08
N LYS A 111 -24.17 6.03 40.09
CA LYS A 111 -25.63 5.96 39.98
C LYS A 111 -26.02 6.84 38.79
N TRP A 112 -26.61 6.26 37.75
CA TRP A 112 -27.20 7.03 36.66
C TRP A 112 -28.18 8.02 37.30
N LEU A 113 -27.94 9.32 37.14
CA LEU A 113 -28.88 10.35 37.55
C LEU A 113 -30.09 10.21 36.63
N ASN A 114 -31.22 9.80 37.20
CA ASN A 114 -32.53 9.80 36.54
C ASN A 114 -32.96 11.24 36.24
#